data_AF-A0A8X7WRN5-F1
#
_entry.id   AF-A0A8X7WRN5-F1
#
_cell.length_a   1.000
_cell.length_b   1.000
_cell.length_c   1.000
_cell.angle_alpha   90.00
_cell.angle_beta   90.00
_cell.angle_gamma   90.00
#
_symmetry.space_group_name_H-M   'P 1'
#
loop_
_entity.id
_entity.type
_entity.pdbx_description
1 polymer ?
#
loop_
_entity_poly.entity_id
_entity_poly.type
_entity_poly.pdbx_seq_one_letter_code
_entity_poly.pdbx_strand_id
1 'polypeptide(L)' 'MAHGGYLARRRKLVDGSYLGQTLPFSISMLIGIEVLVIGYIEFQHNLELDSEKRLYPSMEFRSISNVTDRCSKIKKKERN' A
#
# COMPACT_ATOMS: atom_id res chain seq x y z
N MET A 1 19.06 39.99 16.25
CA MET A 1 19.06 38.68 16.93
C MET A 1 17.94 37.81 16.35
N ALA A 2 18.21 37.00 15.33
CA ALA A 2 17.22 36.10 14.72
C ALA A 2 17.89 34.78 14.29
N HIS A 3 18.46 34.04 15.24
CA HIS A 3 19.15 32.77 14.97
C HIS A 3 18.51 31.53 15.63
N GLY A 4 17.35 31.69 16.29
CA GLY A 4 16.70 30.60 17.05
C GLY A 4 15.61 29.82 16.31
N GLY A 5 15.07 30.33 15.19
CA GLY A 5 13.86 29.76 14.56
C GLY A 5 14.08 28.58 13.59
N TYR A 6 15.32 28.36 13.13
CA TYR A 6 15.60 27.34 12.11
C TYR A 6 15.80 25.93 12.66
N LEU A 7 16.21 25.81 13.92
CA LEU A 7 16.47 24.52 14.56
C LEU A 7 15.16 23.77 14.91
N ALA A 8 14.11 24.50 15.29
CA ALA A 8 12.80 23.92 15.63
C ALA A 8 12.06 23.35 14.40
N ARG A 9 12.28 23.91 13.20
CA ARG A 9 11.67 23.40 11.95
C ARG A 9 12.37 22.14 11.42
N ARG A 10 13.67 21.96 11.68
CA ARG A 10 14.44 20.84 11.13
C ARG A 10 14.17 19.52 11.87
N ARG A 11 13.81 19.55 13.16
CA ARG A 11 13.44 18.35 13.94
C ARG A 11 12.12 17.70 13.50
N LYS A 12 11.13 18.50 13.08
CA LYS A 12 9.77 18.01 12.79
C LYS A 12 9.63 17.18 11.50
N LEU A 13 10.61 17.24 10.60
CA LEU A 13 10.58 16.49 9.34
C LEU A 13 11.17 15.08 9.47
N VAL A 14 11.79 14.76 10.61
CA VAL A 14 12.42 13.45 10.89
C VAL A 14 11.47 12.50 11.62
N ASP A 15 10.46 13.02 12.30
CA ASP A 15 9.51 12.22 13.08
C ASP A 15 8.25 11.95 12.26
N GLY A 16 8.03 10.68 11.91
CA GLY A 16 6.81 10.25 11.22
C GLY A 16 5.57 10.53 12.06
N SER A 17 4.47 10.99 11.45
CA SER A 17 3.19 11.18 12.12
C SER A 17 2.02 10.77 11.23
N TYR A 18 1.01 10.16 11.86
CA TYR A 18 -0.26 9.81 11.22
C TYR A 18 -1.40 10.19 12.16
N LEU A 19 -2.41 10.89 11.62
CA LEU A 19 -3.53 11.46 12.39
C LEU A 19 -3.07 12.31 13.60
N GLY A 20 -1.95 13.02 13.45
CA GLY A 20 -1.39 13.89 14.49
C GLY A 20 -0.70 13.17 15.65
N GLN A 21 -0.63 11.84 15.63
CA GLN A 21 0.13 11.05 16.58
C GLN A 21 1.50 10.71 16.00
N THR A 22 2.55 10.75 16.82
CA THR A 22 3.90 10.36 16.41
C THR A 22 4.00 8.85 16.29
N LEU A 23 4.63 8.37 15.21
CA LEU A 23 4.88 6.94 15.04
C LEU A 23 6.13 6.53 15.82
N PRO A 24 6.12 5.38 16.51
CA PRO A 24 7.26 4.89 17.28
C PRO A 24 8.30 4.19 16.39
N PHE A 25 8.57 4.71 15.19
CA PHE A 25 9.48 4.10 14.22
C PHE A 25 10.49 5.12 13.71
N SER A 26 11.76 4.72 13.62
CA SER A 26 12.79 5.49 12.94
C SER A 26 12.65 5.34 11.42
N ILE A 27 13.23 6.28 10.66
CA ILE A 27 13.21 6.24 9.19
C ILE A 27 13.83 4.94 8.65
N SER A 28 14.94 4.47 9.24
CA SER A 28 15.57 3.20 8.86
C SER A 28 14.64 1.99 9.09
N MET A 29 13.84 2.03 10.15
CA MET A 29 12.87 0.96 10.43
C MET A 29 11.68 1.02 9.47
N LEU A 30 11.20 2.21 9.10
CA LEU A 30 10.17 2.36 8.07
C LEU A 30 10.64 1.82 6.71
N ILE A 31 11.87 2.14 6.30
CA ILE A 31 12.46 1.58 5.07
C ILE A 31 12.57 0.05 5.15
N GLY A 32 13.00 -0.49 6.30
CA GLY A 32 13.07 -1.94 6.50
C GLY A 32 11.71 -2.62 6.41
N ILE A 33 10.67 -2.03 7.02
CA ILE A 33 9.30 -2.53 6.95
C ILE A 33 8.78 -2.48 5.51
N GLU A 34 9.03 -1.38 4.78
CA GLU A 34 8.60 -1.23 3.40
C GLU A 34 9.20 -2.32 2.50
N VAL A 35 10.51 -2.52 2.55
CA VAL A 35 11.19 -3.54 1.74
C VAL A 35 10.73 -4.95 2.09
N LEU A 36 10.54 -5.26 3.37
CA LEU A 36 10.08 -6.60 3.78
C LEU A 36 8.62 -6.85 3.42
N VAL A 37 7.72 -5.91 3.72
CA VAL A 37 6.27 -6.10 3.52
C VAL A 37 5.92 -6.00 2.05
N ILE A 38 6.33 -4.94 1.37
CA ILE A 38 6.03 -4.76 -0.06
C ILE A 38 6.79 -5.80 -0.88
N GLY A 39 8.07 -6.06 -0.57
CA GLY A 39 8.84 -7.09 -1.26
C GLY A 39 8.24 -8.50 -1.10
N TYR A 40 7.73 -8.84 0.08
CA TYR A 40 7.00 -10.10 0.28
C TYR A 40 5.70 -10.15 -0.55
N ILE A 41 4.91 -9.08 -0.55
CA ILE A 41 3.65 -9.00 -1.30
C ILE A 41 3.90 -9.11 -2.81
N GLU A 42 4.89 -8.38 -3.34
CA GLU A 42 5.25 -8.42 -4.76
C GLU A 42 5.79 -9.79 -5.17
N PHE A 43 6.60 -10.42 -4.31
CA PHE A 43 7.07 -11.78 -4.55
C PHE A 43 5.89 -12.76 -4.65
N GLN A 44 4.98 -12.74 -3.67
CA GLN A 44 3.79 -13.60 -3.67
C GLN A 44 2.87 -13.31 -4.88
N HIS A 45 2.72 -12.05 -5.27
CA HIS A 45 1.93 -11.67 -6.44
C HIS A 45 2.54 -12.23 -7.75
N ASN A 46 3.87 -12.24 -7.85
CA ASN A 46 4.58 -12.76 -9.03
C ASN A 46 4.64 -14.29 -9.10
N LEU A 47 4.24 -15.01 -8.04
CA LEU A 47 4.09 -16.47 -8.10
C LEU A 47 2.83 -16.90 -8.88
N GLU A 48 1.86 -16.00 -9.09
CA GLU A 48 0.67 -16.30 -9.87
C GLU A 48 0.96 -16.21 -11.38
N LEU A 49 1.00 -17.37 -12.03
CA LEU A 49 1.28 -17.51 -13.46
C LEU A 49 0.04 -17.37 -14.33
N ASP A 50 -1.15 -17.62 -13.78
CA ASP A 50 -2.39 -17.46 -14.54
C ASP A 50 -2.71 -15.97 -14.72
N SER A 51 -2.80 -15.53 -15.97
CA SER A 51 -2.98 -14.11 -16.30
C SER A 51 -4.32 -13.56 -15.84
N GLU A 52 -5.37 -14.40 -15.80
CA GLU A 52 -6.68 -13.96 -15.29
C GLU A 52 -6.67 -13.80 -13.78
N LYS A 53 -6.02 -14.69 -13.03
CA LYS A 53 -5.86 -14.59 -11.57
C LYS A 53 -4.88 -13.51 -11.14
N ARG A 54 -3.83 -13.23 -11.92
CA ARG A 54 -2.93 -12.11 -11.64
C ARG A 54 -3.64 -10.77 -11.76
N LEU A 55 -4.50 -10.62 -12.77
CA LEU A 55 -5.25 -9.38 -13.00
C LEU A 55 -6.50 -9.28 -12.12
N TYR A 56 -7.14 -10.41 -11.83
CA TYR A 56 -8.33 -10.53 -11.00
C TYR A 56 -8.12 -11.66 -9.98
N PRO A 57 -7.40 -11.41 -8.88
CA PRO A 57 -7.13 -12.43 -7.87
C PRO A 57 -8.43 -13.06 -7.38
N SER A 58 -8.39 -14.40 -7.22
CA SER A 58 -9.56 -15.19 -6.84
C SER A 58 -10.01 -14.81 -5.43
N MET A 59 -11.07 -14.01 -5.34
CA MET A 59 -12.18 -13.96 -4.36
C MET A 59 -11.96 -14.10 -2.84
N GLU A 60 -10.83 -14.56 -2.31
CA GLU A 60 -10.60 -14.62 -0.86
C GLU A 60 -10.36 -13.22 -0.27
N PHE A 61 -9.91 -12.26 -1.10
CA PHE A 61 -9.83 -10.84 -0.76
C PHE A 61 -11.17 -10.10 -0.86
N ARG A 62 -12.26 -10.80 -1.23
CA ARG A 62 -13.52 -10.21 -1.62
C ARG A 62 -14.65 -10.61 -0.69
N SER A 63 -14.70 -9.96 0.47
CA SER A 63 -15.87 -9.93 1.36
C SER A 63 -17.15 -9.31 0.73
N ILE A 64 -17.22 -9.13 -0.60
CA ILE A 64 -18.33 -8.49 -1.29
C ILE A 64 -18.72 -9.32 -2.52
N SER A 65 -19.57 -10.33 -2.31
CA SER A 65 -20.18 -11.16 -3.36
C SER A 65 -20.79 -10.34 -4.50
N ASN A 66 -21.35 -9.15 -4.19
CA ASN A 66 -21.99 -8.25 -5.14
C ASN A 66 -21.05 -7.65 -6.20
N VAL A 67 -19.73 -7.64 -5.97
CA VAL A 67 -18.77 -7.05 -6.93
C VAL A 67 -18.39 -8.07 -8.01
N THR A 68 -18.52 -9.37 -7.74
CA THR A 68 -18.24 -10.46 -8.70
C THR A 68 -19.22 -10.51 -9.85
N ASP A 69 -20.50 -10.34 -9.52
CA ASP A 69 -21.56 -10.27 -10.52
C ASP A 69 -21.47 -9.02 -11.40
N ARG A 70 -20.83 -7.94 -10.91
CA ARG A 70 -20.57 -6.75 -11.73
C ARG A 70 -19.35 -6.90 -12.64
N CYS A 71 -18.27 -7.50 -12.15
CA CYS A 71 -17.07 -7.72 -12.97
C CYS A 71 -17.34 -8.66 -14.15
N SER A 72 -18.12 -9.72 -13.97
CA SER A 72 -18.48 -10.63 -15.06
C SER A 72 -19.32 -9.94 -16.14
N LYS A 73 -20.24 -9.05 -15.74
CA LYS A 73 -21.03 -8.21 -16.66
C LYS A 73 -20.17 -7.22 -17.45
N ILE A 74 -19.21 -6.57 -16.79
CA ILE A 74 -18.30 -5.61 -17.45
C ILE A 74 -17.40 -6.34 -18.46
N LYS A 75 -16.82 -7.48 -18.09
CA LYS A 75 -15.95 -8.28 -18.99
C LYS A 75 -16.70 -8.90 -20.18
N LYS A 76 -18.01 -9.10 -20.07
CA LYS A 76 -18.88 -9.52 -21.18
C LYS A 76 -19.26 -8.34 -22.09
N LYS A 77 -19.34 -7.13 -21.54
CA LYS A 77 -19.58 -5.90 -22.30
C LYS A 77 -18.35 -5.42 -23.07
N GLU A 78 -17.13 -5.65 -22.58
CA GLU A 78 -15.90 -5.29 -23.32
C GLU A 78 -15.53 -6.27 -24.43
N ARG A 79 -16.14 -7.47 -24.45
CA ARG A 79 -15.93 -8.49 -25.48
C ARG A 79 -17.01 -8.50 -26.58
N ASN A 80 -18.01 -7.62 -26.49
CA ASN A 80 -19.08 -7.42 -27.46
C ASN A 80 -19.01 -5.99 -28.02
#